data_AF-K2APV6-F1
#
_entry.id   AF-K2APV6-F1
#
_cell.length_a   1.000
_cell.length_b   1.000
_cell.length_c   1.000
_cell.angle_alpha   90.00
_cell.angle_beta   90.00
_cell.angle_gamma   90.00
#
_symmetry.space_group_name_H-M   'P 1'
#
loop_
_entity.id
_entity.type
_entity.pdbx_description
1 polymer ?
#
loop_
_entity_poly.entity_id
_entity_poly.type
_entity_poly.pdbx_seq_one_letter_code
_entity_poly.pdbx_strand_id
1 'polypeptide(L)'
;MVSESASIRAIKLVRAVFESVHGNLGLLKFNIEELIPTNGTNGEESKKWDITCSFFETLGSNAPTRYKVSVSLNDNSVSIKKISEEASQPARSFVVKETPQDSQI
;
A
#
# COMPACT_ATOMS: atom_id res chain seq x y z
N MET A 1 -9.42 21.37 10.97
CA MET A 1 -9.29 20.08 10.26
C MET A 1 -8.20 19.28 10.98
N VAL A 2 -8.50 18.07 11.45
CA VAL A 2 -7.46 17.19 12.01
C VAL A 2 -6.71 16.62 10.80
N SER A 3 -5.43 16.95 10.66
CA SER A 3 -4.61 16.37 9.59
C SER A 3 -4.55 14.85 9.81
N GLU A 4 -4.93 14.07 8.80
CA GLU A 4 -4.76 12.63 8.83
C GLU A 4 -3.26 12.29 8.91
N SER A 5 -2.88 11.32 9.75
CA SER A 5 -1.47 10.97 9.93
C SER A 5 -0.87 10.41 8.64
N ALA A 6 0.41 10.68 8.39
CA ALA A 6 1.13 10.16 7.23
C ALA A 6 1.06 8.62 7.11
N SER A 7 1.06 7.92 8.25
CA SER A 7 0.89 6.46 8.30
C SER A 7 -0.45 6.00 7.73
N ILE A 8 -1.55 6.68 8.07
CA ILE A 8 -2.89 6.34 7.55
C ILE A 8 -2.95 6.63 6.05
N ARG A 9 -2.38 7.76 5.59
CA ARG A 9 -2.30 8.07 4.16
C ARG A 9 -1.52 7.01 3.38
N ALA A 10 -0.41 6.53 3.93
CA ALA A 10 0.37 5.46 3.31
C ALA A 10 -0.45 4.16 3.18
N ILE A 11 -1.15 3.75 4.24
CA ILE A 11 -2.03 2.55 4.21
C ILE A 11 -3.14 2.72 3.15
N LYS A 12 -3.77 3.89 3.04
CA LYS A 12 -4.81 4.15 2.05
C LYS A 12 -4.29 4.03 0.61
N LEU A 13 -3.10 4.56 0.34
CA LEU A 13 -2.47 4.44 -0.99
C LEU A 13 -2.19 2.98 -1.33
N VAL A 14 -1.67 2.20 -0.39
CA VAL A 14 -1.47 0.75 -0.59
C VAL A 14 -2.81 0.08 -0.90
N ARG A 15 -3.83 0.30 -0.06
CA ARG A 15 -5.15 -0.30 -0.28
C ARG A 15 -5.72 0.05 -1.65
N ALA A 16 -5.67 1.31 -2.05
CA ALA A 16 -6.18 1.77 -3.35
C ALA A 16 -5.47 1.07 -4.53
N VAL A 17 -4.14 0.93 -4.48
CA VAL A 17 -3.39 0.23 -5.53
C VAL A 17 -3.75 -1.25 -5.55
N PHE A 18 -3.77 -1.93 -4.41
CA PHE A 18 -4.11 -3.35 -4.37
C PHE A 18 -5.56 -3.60 -4.80
N GLU A 19 -6.51 -2.73 -4.45
CA GLU A 19 -7.90 -2.80 -4.94
C GLU A 19 -7.98 -2.61 -6.45
N SER A 20 -7.18 -1.71 -7.02
CA SER A 20 -7.12 -1.50 -8.48
C SER A 20 -6.54 -2.69 -9.25
N VAL A 21 -5.65 -3.47 -8.63
CA VAL A 21 -4.97 -4.61 -9.26
C VAL A 21 -5.73 -5.92 -9.02
N HIS A 22 -6.29 -6.13 -7.83
CA HIS A 22 -6.85 -7.40 -7.38
C HIS A 22 -8.36 -7.37 -7.11
N GLY A 23 -9.01 -6.21 -7.17
CA GLY A 23 -10.42 -6.05 -6.82
C GLY A 23 -10.66 -5.91 -5.31
N ASN A 24 -11.85 -6.27 -4.84
CA ASN A 24 -12.28 -6.00 -3.46
C ASN A 24 -11.44 -6.78 -2.41
N LEU A 25 -10.49 -6.08 -1.78
CA LEU A 25 -9.58 -6.63 -0.78
C LEU A 25 -10.25 -7.03 0.54
N GLY A 26 -11.43 -6.51 0.85
CA GLY A 26 -12.17 -6.86 2.07
C GLY A 26 -12.56 -8.34 2.10
N LEU A 27 -12.83 -8.91 0.92
CA LEU A 27 -13.10 -10.35 0.77
C LEU A 27 -11.83 -11.20 0.80
N LEU A 28 -10.67 -10.59 0.54
CA LEU A 28 -9.38 -11.27 0.43
C LEU A 28 -8.58 -11.27 1.75
N LYS A 29 -9.19 -10.84 2.86
CA LYS A 29 -8.58 -10.77 4.19
C LYS A 29 -7.25 -10.01 4.19
N PHE A 30 -7.24 -8.83 3.56
CA PHE A 30 -6.05 -7.98 3.50
C PHE A 30 -5.60 -7.53 4.90
N ASN A 31 -4.31 -7.74 5.17
CA ASN A 31 -3.67 -7.45 6.44
C ASN A 31 -2.38 -6.63 6.24
N ILE A 32 -2.17 -5.65 7.11
CA ILE A 32 -0.88 -4.96 7.23
C ILE A 32 -0.08 -5.69 8.31
N GLU A 33 1.05 -6.28 7.94
CA GLU A 33 1.93 -7.00 8.85
C GLU A 33 2.96 -6.07 9.50
N GLU A 34 3.55 -5.17 8.71
CA GLU A 34 4.55 -4.21 9.18
C GLU A 34 4.37 -2.85 8.49
N LEU A 35 4.71 -1.79 9.22
CA LEU A 35 4.67 -0.41 8.75
C LEU A 35 5.89 0.34 9.30
N ILE A 36 6.87 0.60 8.45
CA ILE A 36 8.18 1.14 8.85
C ILE A 36 8.40 2.49 8.13
N PRO A 37 8.61 3.60 8.86
CA PRO A 37 8.98 4.86 8.24
C PRO A 37 10.42 4.77 7.70
N THR A 38 10.65 5.13 6.44
CA THR A 38 11.99 5.07 5.81
C THR A 38 12.70 6.42 5.76
N ASN A 39 12.00 7.52 6.04
CA ASN A 39 12.61 8.84 6.19
C ASN A 39 11.83 9.71 7.18
N GLY A 40 11.99 9.43 8.47
CA GLY A 40 11.57 10.31 9.56
C GLY A 40 12.73 10.51 10.52
N THR A 41 13.23 11.73 10.64
CA THR A 41 14.16 12.13 11.71
C THR A 41 13.42 13.03 12.70
N ASN A 42 13.69 12.83 14.00
CA ASN A 42 13.28 13.63 15.16
C ASN A 42 12.24 14.73 14.89
N GLY A 43 10.95 14.38 14.98
CA GLY A 43 9.85 15.33 15.09
C GLY A 43 9.01 15.57 13.83
N GLU A 44 9.45 15.11 12.66
CA GLU A 44 8.65 15.19 11.42
C GLU A 44 8.00 13.85 11.07
N GLU A 45 6.75 13.87 10.59
CA GLU A 45 6.08 12.69 10.06
C GLU A 45 6.78 12.18 8.80
N SER A 46 7.08 10.88 8.75
CA SER A 46 7.76 10.26 7.61
C SER A 46 6.94 10.39 6.32
N LYS A 47 7.60 10.76 5.23
CA LYS A 47 6.97 10.87 3.90
C LYS A 47 7.17 9.64 3.03
N LYS A 48 7.96 8.67 3.49
CA LYS A 48 8.18 7.39 2.85
C LYS A 48 7.99 6.27 3.86
N TRP A 49 7.39 5.19 3.38
CA TRP A 49 7.00 4.07 4.22
C TRP A 49 7.28 2.76 3.49
N ASP A 50 7.94 1.84 4.18
CA ASP A 50 7.99 0.45 3.78
C ASP A 50 6.89 -0.31 4.53
N ILE A 51 6.04 -1.01 3.79
CA ILE A 51 4.87 -1.72 4.28
C ILE A 51 4.99 -3.19 3.86
N THR A 52 4.87 -4.09 4.82
CA THR A 52 4.66 -5.51 4.54
C THR A 52 3.18 -5.80 4.68
N CYS A 53 2.54 -6.34 3.65
CA CYS A 53 1.13 -6.68 3.67
C CYS A 53 0.87 -8.05 3.08
N SER A 54 -0.27 -8.65 3.43
CA SER A 54 -0.66 -9.96 2.95
C SER A 54 -2.16 -10.09 2.74
N PHE A 55 -2.53 -10.90 1.75
CA PHE A 55 -3.93 -11.21 1.45
C PHE A 55 -4.03 -12.52 0.66
N PHE A 56 -5.22 -13.11 0.61
CA PHE A 56 -5.50 -14.27 -0.22
C PHE A 56 -5.80 -13.82 -1.63
N GLU A 57 -4.98 -14.19 -2.63
CA GLU A 57 -5.17 -13.72 -4.01
C GLU A 57 -6.48 -14.24 -4.63
N THR A 58 -6.99 -15.37 -4.14
CA THR A 58 -8.27 -15.94 -4.55
C THR A 58 -9.02 -16.51 -3.34
N LEU A 59 -10.35 -16.61 -3.42
CA LEU A 59 -11.19 -17.14 -2.34
C LEU A 59 -10.96 -18.62 -2.01
N GLY A 60 -10.18 -19.34 -2.82
CA GLY A 60 -9.79 -20.74 -2.59
C GLY A 60 -8.32 -20.94 -2.21
N SER A 61 -7.54 -19.87 -2.02
CA SER A 61 -6.13 -19.97 -1.68
C SER A 61 -5.93 -20.53 -0.26
N ASN A 62 -5.01 -21.48 -0.10
CA ASN A 62 -4.70 -22.10 1.20
C ASN A 62 -3.77 -21.26 2.08
N ALA A 63 -3.05 -20.30 1.49
CA ALA A 63 -2.13 -19.42 2.18
C ALA A 63 -2.22 -17.99 1.62
N PRO A 64 -2.01 -16.96 2.46
CA PRO A 64 -1.93 -15.59 2.01
C PRO A 64 -0.64 -15.37 1.24
N THR A 65 -0.70 -14.53 0.21
CA THR A 65 0.49 -14.02 -0.46
C THR A 65 0.98 -12.77 0.26
N ARG A 66 2.29 -12.68 0.48
CA ARG A 66 2.94 -11.51 1.07
C ARG A 66 3.54 -10.59 0.03
N TYR A 67 3.54 -9.31 0.33
CA TYR A 67 4.05 -8.25 -0.51
C TYR A 67 4.85 -7.25 0.33
N LYS A 68 6.02 -6.85 -0.19
CA LYS A 68 6.74 -5.67 0.28
C LYS A 68 6.35 -4.49 -0.59
N VAL A 69 5.97 -3.40 0.05
CA VAL A 69 5.44 -2.20 -0.61
C VAL A 69 6.21 -0.99 -0.12
N SER A 70 6.76 -0.20 -1.04
CA SER A 70 7.39 1.08 -0.72
C SER A 70 6.51 2.21 -1.22
N VAL A 71 6.12 3.11 -0.32
CA VAL A 71 5.23 4.24 -0.59
C VAL A 71 6.01 5.55 -0.45
N SER A 72 5.79 6.49 -1.36
CA SER A 72 6.19 7.88 -1.17
C SER A 72 4.96 8.79 -1.23
N LEU A 73 4.75 9.54 -0.14
CA LEU A 73 3.67 10.52 0.00
C LEU A 73 3.98 11.86 -0.69
N ASN A 74 5.20 12.04 -1.22
CA ASN A 74 5.59 13.25 -1.94
C ASN A 74 4.94 13.30 -3.33
N ASP A 75 4.86 12.16 -4.00
CA ASP A 75 4.38 12.00 -5.37
C ASP A 75 3.28 10.93 -5.48
N ASN A 76 2.77 10.45 -4.35
CA ASN A 76 1.79 9.35 -4.26
C ASN A 76 2.21 8.10 -5.04
N SER A 77 3.51 7.83 -5.10
CA SER A 77 4.05 6.63 -5.72
C SER A 77 3.99 5.43 -4.78
N VAL A 78 3.71 4.26 -5.35
CA VAL A 78 3.64 2.97 -4.66
C VAL A 78 4.37 1.94 -5.49
N SER A 79 5.40 1.32 -4.92
CA SER A 79 6.14 0.22 -5.54
C SER A 79 5.86 -1.08 -4.81
N ILE A 80 5.43 -2.12 -5.53
CA ILE A 80 5.00 -3.39 -4.99
C ILE A 80 5.94 -4.50 -5.46
N LYS A 81 6.39 -5.32 -4.53
CA LYS A 81 7.16 -6.54 -4.81
C LYS A 81 6.55 -7.73 -4.07
N LYS A 82 6.17 -8.77 -4.80
CA LYS A 82 5.69 -10.03 -4.22
C LYS A 82 6.84 -10.72 -3.47
N ILE A 83 6.58 -11.19 -2.27
CA ILE A 83 7.51 -11.99 -1.46
C ILE A 83 7.11 -13.46 -1.71
N SER A 84 7.70 -14.08 -2.73
CA SER A 84 7.55 -15.52 -3.01
C SER A 84 8.87 -16.25 -2.79
N GLU A 85 8.80 -17.49 -2.32
CA GLU A 85 9.95 -18.39 -2.18
C GLU A 85 10.49 -18.84 -3.55
N GLU A 86 9.63 -18.87 -4.57
CA GLU A 86 10.00 -19.18 -5.95
C GLU A 86 10.13 -17.87 -6.76
N ALA A 87 11.35 -17.61 -7.23
CA ALA A 87 11.79 -16.58 -8.18
C ALA A 87 11.22 -15.15 -7.95
N SER A 88 12.11 -14.22 -7.57
CA SER A 88 11.85 -12.78 -7.46
C SER A 88 11.15 -12.24 -8.71
N GLN A 89 9.83 -12.06 -8.64
CA GLN A 89 9.11 -11.27 -9.63
C GLN A 89 9.61 -9.82 -9.58
N PRO A 90 9.74 -9.15 -10.75
CA PRO A 90 10.16 -7.77 -10.78
C PRO A 90 9.16 -6.89 -10.04
N ALA A 91 9.67 -5.87 -9.33
CA ALA A 91 8.82 -4.89 -8.67
C ALA A 91 7.99 -4.13 -9.71
N ARG A 92 6.72 -3.86 -9.37
CA ARG A 92 5.81 -3.04 -10.18
C ARG A 92 5.59 -1.71 -9.48
N SER A 93 5.61 -0.61 -10.22
CA SER A 93 5.43 0.74 -9.68
C SER A 93 4.14 1.38 -10.22
N PHE A 94 3.43 2.06 -9.33
CA PHE A 94 2.15 2.72 -9.58
C PHE A 94 2.24 4.16 -9.07
N VAL A 95 1.60 5.09 -9.77
CA VAL A 95 1.41 6.47 -9.31
C VAL A 95 -0.08 6.66 -9.13
N VAL A 96 -0.50 6.89 -7.88
CA VAL A 96 -1.92 7.11 -7.57
C VAL A 96 -2.22 8.58 -7.79
N LYS A 97 -2.95 8.88 -8.86
CA LYS A 97 -3.52 10.21 -9.04
C LYS A 97 -4.65 10.37 -8.03
N GLU A 98 -4.52 11.32 -7.12
CA GLU A 98 -5.67 11.80 -6.36
C GLU A 98 -6.63 12.40 -7.41
N THR A 99 -7.74 11.72 -7.69
CA THR A 99 -8.83 12.34 -8.43
C THR A 99 -9.28 13.53 -7.57
N PRO A 100 -9.22 14.78 -8.05
CA PRO A 100 -9.82 15.87 -7.30
C PRO A 100 -11.28 15.48 -7.08
N GLN A 101 -11.67 15.45 -5.82
CA GLN A 101 -13.04 15.31 -5.41
C GLN A 101 -13.72 16.65 -5.74
N ASP A 102 -13.95 16.89 -7.03
CA ASP A 102 -14.51 18.13 -7.51
C ASP A 102 -15.97 17.93 -7.91
N SER A 103 -16.79 18.72 -7.21
CA SER A 103 -18.04 19.28 -7.70
C SER A 103 -19.23 18.31 -7.86
N GLN A 104 -19.87 17.95 -6.74
CA GLN A 104 -21.33 17.85 -6.75
C GLN A 104 -21.88 19.26 -6.48
N ILE A 105 -22.32 19.88 -7.58
CA ILE A 105 -23.18 21.08 -7.64
C ILE A 105 -24.55 20.71 -7.07
#